data_AF-A0A357LG40-F1
#
_entry.id   AF-A0A357LG40-F1
#
_cell.length_a   1.000
_cell.length_b   1.000
_cell.length_c   1.000
_cell.angle_alpha   90.00
_cell.angle_beta   90.00
_cell.angle_gamma   90.00
#
_symmetry.space_group_name_H-M   'P 1'
#
loop_
_entity.id
_entity.type
_entity.pdbx_description
1 polymer ?
#
loop_
_entity_poly.entity_id
_entity_poly.type
_entity_poly.pdbx_seq_one_letter_code
_entity_poly.pdbx_strand_id
1 'polypeptide(L)'
;MKAKGLAVMMHPFILMDIPPTNNLSAPDGAPSQPAFPWRGRITPVSDKSAAAAAEVAAFFGTAAPSHFTAANGAVGYHGPAEWSFRRMILHYAHLCALAGGVEAFLLGSELRGLLKTRDGAGNFVAVAAMRALAADVRAVLGPATKISYGADWSEWQGLTAADGKYFHLDPLWADDNIGFIGIDQYAPLSDWRDGFDHADLAAGWNSRHDRAYIAANIEGGENFDWFYASDADRAAQVRTPITDVHGEAFVWRAKDIRGFWENAHHDRPDWTRSPAPTPFVPRSKPIRFTEIGVPAIDKGANAPNVFFDAKSSESQLPPFSSGARDDLIQRRALEAVHAYWRDPAKNPLSSVYGGRMIDADRLYVYAFDARPFPFFPARGDIWGDAENWARGHWLNGR
;
A
#
# COMPACT_ATOMS: atom_id res chain seq x y z
N MET A 1 9.35 -19.11 -14.22
CA MET A 1 8.81 -19.19 -12.85
C MET A 1 7.57 -20.09 -12.78
N LYS A 2 6.56 -19.89 -13.63
CA LYS A 2 5.40 -20.78 -13.75
C LYS A 2 5.76 -22.25 -14.01
N ALA A 3 6.71 -22.53 -14.91
CA ALA A 3 7.23 -23.88 -15.15
C ALA A 3 7.90 -24.53 -13.91
N LYS A 4 8.29 -23.73 -12.90
CA LYS A 4 8.81 -24.20 -11.61
C LYS A 4 7.72 -24.31 -10.53
N GLY A 5 6.44 -24.13 -10.88
CA GLY A 5 5.32 -24.17 -9.94
C GLY A 5 5.16 -22.93 -9.03
N LEU A 6 5.91 -21.85 -9.29
CA LEU A 6 5.84 -20.64 -8.48
C LEU A 6 4.61 -19.79 -8.85
N ALA A 7 3.82 -19.41 -7.85
CA ALA A 7 2.76 -18.42 -7.97
C ALA A 7 3.36 -17.00 -7.99
N VAL A 8 3.44 -16.40 -9.17
CA VAL A 8 4.04 -15.07 -9.37
C VAL A 8 2.96 -14.02 -9.41
N MET A 9 3.14 -12.95 -8.64
CA MET A 9 2.42 -11.69 -8.79
C MET A 9 3.28 -10.72 -9.60
N MET A 10 2.73 -10.16 -10.68
CA MET A 10 3.33 -9.01 -11.36
C MET A 10 2.89 -7.74 -10.66
N HIS A 11 3.86 -6.94 -10.22
CA HIS A 11 3.63 -5.73 -9.45
C HIS A 11 4.32 -4.52 -10.13
N PRO A 12 3.57 -3.66 -10.85
CA PRO A 12 4.14 -2.50 -11.53
C PRO A 12 4.24 -1.28 -10.60
N PHE A 13 5.42 -0.68 -10.52
CA PHE A 13 5.67 0.58 -9.80
C PHE A 13 5.86 1.77 -10.73
N ILE A 14 5.45 2.95 -10.26
CA ILE A 14 5.86 4.24 -10.82
C ILE A 14 6.75 4.93 -9.79
N LEU A 15 8.06 4.95 -10.06
CA LEU A 15 9.03 5.67 -9.24
C LEU A 15 9.09 7.14 -9.67
N MET A 16 9.26 8.03 -8.70
CA MET A 16 9.32 9.48 -8.94
C MET A 16 10.77 9.94 -9.09
N ASP A 17 11.18 10.19 -10.32
CA ASP A 17 12.53 10.66 -10.66
C ASP A 17 12.56 12.19 -10.81
N ILE A 18 12.31 12.88 -9.69
CA ILE A 18 12.29 14.35 -9.64
C ILE A 18 13.65 14.82 -9.09
N PRO A 19 14.52 15.42 -9.93
CA PRO A 19 15.83 15.87 -9.46
C PRO A 19 15.69 17.09 -8.53
N PRO A 20 16.65 17.34 -7.61
CA PRO A 20 16.60 18.49 -6.71
C PRO A 20 16.64 19.85 -7.43
N THR A 21 17.08 19.87 -8.69
CA THR A 21 17.11 21.06 -9.54
C THR A 21 15.78 21.34 -10.26
N ASN A 22 14.76 20.51 -10.04
CA ASN A 22 13.43 20.71 -10.60
C ASN A 22 12.72 21.89 -9.92
N ASN A 23 12.27 22.86 -10.72
CA ASN A 23 11.58 24.06 -10.25
C ASN A 23 10.10 24.10 -10.66
N LEU A 24 9.52 22.96 -11.04
CA LEU A 24 8.08 22.87 -11.27
C LEU A 24 7.33 22.97 -9.94
N SER A 25 6.24 23.73 -9.92
CA SER A 25 5.39 23.89 -8.74
C SER A 25 4.84 22.55 -8.28
N ALA A 26 4.74 22.36 -6.96
CA ALA A 26 4.08 21.19 -6.43
C ALA A 26 2.56 21.30 -6.61
N PRO A 27 1.86 20.19 -6.93
CA PRO A 27 0.42 20.20 -7.11
C PRO A 27 -0.36 20.40 -5.80
N ASP A 28 0.29 20.25 -4.63
CA ASP A 28 -0.28 20.54 -3.31
C ASP A 28 -0.09 21.99 -2.86
N GLY A 29 0.45 22.85 -3.73
CA GLY A 29 0.69 24.26 -3.45
C GLY A 29 2.05 24.57 -2.83
N ALA A 30 2.90 23.57 -2.57
CA ALA A 30 4.28 23.84 -2.18
C ALA A 30 5.08 24.52 -3.32
N PRO A 31 6.13 25.31 -3.00
CA PRO A 31 6.85 26.11 -4.00
C PRO A 31 7.44 25.29 -5.15
N SER A 32 7.90 24.07 -4.88
CA SER A 32 8.44 23.15 -5.87
C SER A 32 8.12 21.70 -5.51
N GLN A 33 8.05 20.85 -6.54
CA GLN A 33 7.89 19.41 -6.34
C GLN A 33 9.06 18.85 -5.51
N PRO A 34 8.78 17.96 -4.55
CA PRO A 34 9.82 17.35 -3.71
C PRO A 34 10.81 16.52 -4.54
N ALA A 35 12.06 16.44 -4.08
CA ALA A 35 13.11 15.68 -4.75
C ALA A 35 13.03 14.18 -4.40
N PHE A 36 13.01 13.33 -5.42
CA PHE A 36 12.90 11.87 -5.29
C PHE A 36 11.89 11.43 -4.22
N PRO A 37 10.63 11.88 -4.29
CA PRO A 37 9.62 11.52 -3.30
C PRO A 37 9.27 10.04 -3.44
N TRP A 38 8.44 9.53 -2.54
CA TRP A 38 8.04 8.13 -2.61
C TRP A 38 7.31 7.82 -3.92
N ARG A 39 7.22 6.55 -4.27
CA ARG A 39 6.51 6.10 -5.48
C ARG A 39 5.04 6.53 -5.46
N GLY A 40 4.47 6.70 -6.65
CA GLY A 40 3.03 6.99 -6.78
C GLY A 40 2.57 8.36 -6.27
N ARG A 41 3.48 9.29 -5.91
CA ARG A 41 3.19 10.68 -5.53
C ARG A 41 2.72 11.51 -6.71
N ILE A 42 1.54 11.17 -7.19
CA ILE A 42 0.89 11.72 -8.37
C ILE A 42 -0.48 12.22 -7.91
N THR A 43 -0.71 13.52 -8.06
CA THR A 43 -1.98 14.14 -7.70
C THR A 43 -2.30 15.28 -8.66
N PRO A 44 -3.58 15.43 -9.04
CA PRO A 44 -4.07 16.62 -9.72
C PRO A 44 -3.85 17.90 -8.90
N VAL A 45 -3.86 19.05 -9.58
CA VAL A 45 -3.65 20.38 -8.97
C VAL A 45 -4.86 20.83 -8.13
N SER A 46 -6.05 20.32 -8.46
CA SER A 46 -7.27 20.61 -7.73
C SER A 46 -8.12 19.36 -7.53
N ASP A 47 -8.88 19.33 -6.44
CA ASP A 47 -9.93 18.34 -6.20
C ASP A 47 -11.30 18.95 -6.51
N LYS A 48 -12.31 18.12 -6.76
CA LYS A 48 -13.69 18.51 -7.04
C LYS A 48 -13.83 19.48 -8.22
N SER A 49 -13.10 19.24 -9.31
CA SER A 49 -13.11 20.15 -10.46
C SER A 49 -13.14 19.41 -11.80
N ALA A 50 -13.57 20.10 -12.86
CA ALA A 50 -13.47 19.58 -14.23
C ALA A 50 -12.01 19.42 -14.68
N ALA A 51 -11.11 20.29 -14.19
CA ALA A 51 -9.68 20.19 -14.47
C ALA A 51 -9.08 18.91 -13.86
N ALA A 52 -9.49 18.55 -12.64
CA ALA A 52 -9.09 17.32 -11.98
C ALA A 52 -9.45 16.09 -12.82
N ALA A 53 -10.67 16.06 -13.36
CA ALA A 53 -11.11 14.98 -14.25
C ALA A 53 -10.29 14.91 -15.55
N ALA A 54 -9.94 16.06 -16.14
CA ALA A 54 -9.12 16.13 -17.34
C ALA A 54 -7.67 15.66 -17.08
N GLU A 55 -7.07 16.03 -15.95
CA GLU A 55 -5.73 15.61 -15.54
C GLU A 55 -5.68 14.09 -15.29
N VAL A 56 -6.69 13.54 -14.61
CA VAL A 56 -6.83 12.08 -14.44
C VAL A 56 -6.98 11.39 -15.79
N ALA A 57 -7.84 11.90 -16.69
CA ALA A 57 -8.00 11.33 -18.03
C ALA A 57 -6.70 11.36 -18.83
N ALA A 58 -5.93 12.45 -18.76
CA ALA A 58 -4.64 12.58 -19.42
C ALA A 58 -3.59 11.59 -18.87
N PHE A 59 -3.55 11.39 -17.55
CA PHE A 59 -2.66 10.41 -16.92
C PHE A 59 -2.97 8.97 -17.37
N PHE A 60 -4.26 8.59 -17.37
CA PHE A 60 -4.68 7.26 -17.82
C PHE A 60 -4.47 7.08 -19.32
N GLY A 61 -4.71 8.11 -20.13
CA GLY A 61 -4.60 8.06 -21.59
C GLY A 61 -5.68 7.19 -22.24
N THR A 62 -5.45 6.86 -23.51
CA THR A 62 -6.45 6.24 -24.40
C THR A 62 -6.02 4.90 -24.98
N ALA A 63 -4.87 4.37 -24.56
CA ALA A 63 -4.42 3.04 -24.96
C ALA A 63 -5.51 1.97 -24.67
N ALA A 64 -5.74 1.11 -25.65
CA ALA A 64 -6.70 0.00 -25.60
C ALA A 64 -5.98 -1.33 -25.86
N PRO A 65 -6.52 -2.49 -25.43
CA PRO A 65 -5.92 -3.80 -25.68
C PRO A 65 -5.59 -4.07 -27.15
N SER A 66 -6.46 -3.59 -28.07
CA SER A 66 -6.26 -3.76 -29.52
C SER A 66 -5.02 -3.03 -30.06
N HIS A 67 -4.47 -2.05 -29.34
CA HIS A 67 -3.26 -1.32 -29.76
C HIS A 67 -1.97 -2.12 -29.55
N PHE A 68 -2.05 -3.33 -28.99
CA PHE A 68 -0.90 -4.17 -28.70
C PHE A 68 -0.91 -5.43 -29.56
N THR A 69 0.27 -5.79 -30.04
CA THR A 69 0.51 -7.08 -30.71
C THR A 69 1.60 -7.83 -29.98
N ALA A 70 1.52 -9.16 -29.97
CA ALA A 70 2.56 -10.02 -29.41
C ALA A 70 3.09 -10.92 -30.52
N ALA A 71 4.37 -10.77 -30.87
CA ALA A 71 5.03 -11.54 -31.90
C ALA A 71 6.52 -11.69 -31.59
N ASN A 72 7.11 -12.85 -31.92
CA ASN A 72 8.56 -13.11 -31.79
C ASN A 72 9.15 -12.81 -30.39
N GLY A 73 8.39 -13.06 -29.33
CA GLY A 73 8.85 -12.78 -27.96
C GLY A 73 8.84 -11.30 -27.55
N ALA A 74 8.25 -10.42 -28.37
CA ALA A 74 8.12 -8.99 -28.09
C ALA A 74 6.66 -8.52 -28.12
N VAL A 75 6.39 -7.43 -27.43
CA VAL A 75 5.11 -6.72 -27.45
C VAL A 75 5.27 -5.42 -28.23
N GLY A 76 4.59 -5.30 -29.36
CA GLY A 76 4.50 -4.08 -30.16
C GLY A 76 3.33 -3.20 -29.71
N TYR A 77 3.45 -1.89 -29.92
CA TYR A 77 2.39 -0.91 -29.67
C TYR A 77 2.17 -0.05 -30.91
N HIS A 78 0.91 0.09 -31.35
CA HIS A 78 0.52 0.84 -32.55
C HIS A 78 -0.68 1.78 -32.32
N GLY A 79 -0.95 2.12 -31.06
CA GLY A 79 -1.98 3.09 -30.69
C GLY A 79 -1.49 4.54 -30.71
N PRO A 80 -2.25 5.47 -30.10
CA PRO A 80 -1.88 6.88 -29.97
C PRO A 80 -0.47 7.08 -29.40
N ALA A 81 0.24 8.11 -29.85
CA ALA A 81 1.59 8.45 -29.39
C ALA A 81 1.55 9.08 -27.98
N GLU A 82 1.32 8.26 -26.96
CA GLU A 82 1.18 8.68 -25.56
C GLU A 82 2.10 7.87 -24.62
N TRP A 83 2.50 8.45 -23.50
CA TRP A 83 3.21 7.77 -22.41
C TRP A 83 2.31 7.68 -21.18
N SER A 84 1.19 7.00 -21.36
CA SER A 84 0.10 6.94 -20.38
C SER A 84 0.19 5.74 -19.46
N PHE A 85 -0.51 5.81 -18.34
CA PHE A 85 -0.61 4.71 -17.39
C PHE A 85 -1.25 3.47 -18.03
N ARG A 86 -2.34 3.63 -18.79
CA ARG A 86 -2.97 2.49 -19.47
C ARG A 86 -2.02 1.83 -20.46
N ARG A 87 -1.22 2.62 -21.20
CA ARG A 87 -0.22 2.06 -22.13
C ARG A 87 0.80 1.19 -21.38
N MET A 88 1.32 1.67 -20.26
CA MET A 88 2.27 0.93 -19.43
C MET A 88 1.66 -0.39 -18.91
N ILE A 89 0.47 -0.30 -18.30
CA ILE A 89 -0.16 -1.46 -17.66
C ILE A 89 -0.59 -2.51 -18.68
N LEU A 90 -1.17 -2.10 -19.81
CA LEU A 90 -1.54 -3.04 -20.87
C LEU A 90 -0.30 -3.67 -21.53
N HIS A 91 0.79 -2.92 -21.70
CA HIS A 91 2.05 -3.50 -22.15
C HIS A 91 2.52 -4.63 -21.23
N TYR A 92 2.52 -4.41 -19.90
CA TYR A 92 2.87 -5.45 -18.93
C TYR A 92 1.89 -6.63 -18.93
N ALA A 93 0.59 -6.39 -19.12
CA ALA A 93 -0.39 -7.46 -19.25
C ALA A 93 -0.09 -8.34 -20.48
N HIS A 94 0.21 -7.74 -21.63
CA HIS A 94 0.61 -8.48 -22.84
C HIS A 94 1.93 -9.23 -22.65
N LEU A 95 2.92 -8.64 -21.97
CA LEU A 95 4.17 -9.34 -21.62
C LEU A 95 3.92 -10.54 -20.72
N CYS A 96 3.05 -10.40 -19.71
CA CYS A 96 2.66 -11.50 -18.84
C CYS A 96 1.95 -12.60 -19.63
N ALA A 97 1.03 -12.26 -20.53
CA ALA A 97 0.36 -13.22 -21.41
C ALA A 97 1.37 -13.97 -22.29
N LEU A 98 2.30 -13.25 -22.92
CA LEU A 98 3.36 -13.81 -23.77
C LEU A 98 4.31 -14.74 -22.99
N ALA A 99 4.57 -14.43 -21.72
CA ALA A 99 5.35 -15.27 -20.81
C ALA A 99 4.60 -16.52 -20.31
N GLY A 100 3.35 -16.75 -20.76
CA GLY A 100 2.51 -17.88 -20.36
C GLY A 100 1.60 -17.61 -19.16
N GLY A 101 1.43 -16.35 -18.76
CA GLY A 101 0.57 -15.87 -17.67
C GLY A 101 1.24 -15.83 -16.30
N VAL A 102 0.57 -15.15 -15.36
CA VAL A 102 0.96 -14.98 -13.95
C VAL A 102 -0.17 -15.44 -13.03
N GLU A 103 0.11 -15.65 -11.74
CA GLU A 103 -0.95 -15.99 -10.77
C GLU A 103 -1.78 -14.75 -10.43
N ALA A 104 -1.11 -13.63 -10.20
CA ALA A 104 -1.75 -12.35 -9.94
C ALA A 104 -1.09 -11.20 -10.73
N PHE A 105 -1.85 -10.15 -10.98
CA PHE A 105 -1.41 -8.95 -11.66
C PHE A 105 -2.00 -7.72 -10.93
N LEU A 106 -1.14 -6.83 -10.46
CA LEU A 106 -1.59 -5.56 -9.89
C LEU A 106 -1.69 -4.50 -10.97
N LEU A 107 -2.77 -3.72 -10.93
CA LEU A 107 -3.00 -2.59 -11.82
C LEU A 107 -2.04 -1.43 -11.54
N GLY A 108 -1.43 -1.40 -10.35
CA GLY A 108 -0.51 -0.39 -9.83
C GLY A 108 -0.45 -0.51 -8.30
N SER A 109 0.32 0.36 -7.65
CA SER A 109 0.19 0.62 -6.21
C SER A 109 0.41 2.07 -5.83
N GLU A 110 -0.10 2.40 -4.64
CA GLU A 110 0.12 3.65 -3.92
C GLU A 110 -0.16 4.94 -4.71
N LEU A 111 -1.12 4.91 -5.63
CA LEU A 111 -1.59 6.05 -6.41
C LEU A 111 -2.56 6.94 -5.60
N ARG A 112 -2.20 7.21 -4.34
CA ARG A 112 -3.10 7.78 -3.33
C ARG A 112 -3.70 9.12 -3.72
N GLY A 113 -2.87 10.03 -4.22
CA GLY A 113 -3.32 11.35 -4.64
C GLY A 113 -4.32 11.24 -5.79
N LEU A 114 -4.01 10.37 -6.75
CA LEU A 114 -4.82 10.13 -7.93
C LEU A 114 -6.17 9.48 -7.58
N LEU A 115 -6.20 8.41 -6.79
CA LEU A 115 -7.45 7.69 -6.49
C LEU A 115 -8.39 8.44 -5.55
N LYS A 116 -7.86 9.36 -4.74
CA LYS A 116 -8.66 10.27 -3.91
C LYS A 116 -9.27 11.44 -4.69
N THR A 117 -8.87 11.65 -5.96
CA THR A 117 -9.33 12.78 -6.77
C THR A 117 -10.80 12.64 -7.15
N ARG A 118 -11.55 13.72 -6.98
CA ARG A 118 -12.95 13.85 -7.38
C ARG A 118 -13.13 14.84 -8.54
N ASP A 119 -14.10 14.57 -9.40
CA ASP A 119 -14.58 15.54 -10.39
C ASP A 119 -15.48 16.62 -9.77
N GLY A 120 -15.95 17.57 -10.59
CA GLY A 120 -16.85 18.64 -10.14
C GLY A 120 -18.20 18.17 -9.56
N ALA A 121 -18.59 16.92 -9.77
CA ALA A 121 -19.78 16.30 -9.20
C ALA A 121 -19.48 15.45 -7.94
N GLY A 122 -18.21 15.36 -7.53
CA GLY A 122 -17.78 14.58 -6.38
C GLY A 122 -17.44 13.12 -6.68
N ASN A 123 -17.41 12.69 -7.95
CA ASN A 123 -17.12 11.30 -8.31
C ASN A 123 -15.62 11.01 -8.31
N PHE A 124 -15.21 9.86 -7.75
CA PHE A 124 -13.82 9.38 -7.78
C PHE A 124 -13.44 8.84 -9.17
N VAL A 125 -13.10 9.76 -10.08
CA VAL A 125 -12.89 9.47 -11.51
C VAL A 125 -11.72 8.53 -11.79
N ALA A 126 -10.65 8.58 -10.99
CA ALA A 126 -9.53 7.68 -11.14
C ALA A 126 -9.89 6.23 -10.73
N VAL A 127 -10.78 6.07 -9.75
CA VAL A 127 -11.32 4.74 -9.36
C VAL A 127 -12.15 4.14 -10.50
N ALA A 128 -12.98 4.97 -11.17
CA ALA A 128 -13.71 4.53 -12.36
C ALA A 128 -12.75 4.10 -13.50
N ALA A 129 -11.67 4.86 -13.73
CA ALA A 129 -10.65 4.53 -14.72
C ALA A 129 -9.88 3.24 -14.38
N MET A 130 -9.60 2.98 -13.09
CA MET A 130 -9.01 1.71 -12.64
C MET A 130 -9.91 0.52 -12.89
N ARG A 131 -11.22 0.65 -12.69
CA ARG A 131 -12.20 -0.42 -12.99
C ARG A 131 -12.25 -0.74 -14.48
N ALA A 132 -12.25 0.29 -15.33
CA ALA A 132 -12.16 0.10 -16.78
C ALA A 132 -10.85 -0.61 -17.18
N LEU A 133 -9.72 -0.18 -16.61
CA LEU A 133 -8.42 -0.83 -16.82
C LEU A 133 -8.41 -2.29 -16.33
N ALA A 134 -9.10 -2.61 -15.22
CA ALA A 134 -9.23 -3.99 -14.73
C ALA A 134 -9.94 -4.89 -15.75
N ALA A 135 -11.00 -4.40 -16.39
CA ALA A 135 -11.71 -5.12 -17.45
C ALA A 135 -10.82 -5.34 -18.69
N ASP A 136 -10.05 -4.32 -19.09
CA ASP A 136 -9.12 -4.45 -20.22
C ASP A 136 -7.99 -5.45 -19.93
N VAL A 137 -7.41 -5.39 -18.73
CA VAL A 137 -6.39 -6.36 -18.29
C VAL A 137 -6.97 -7.78 -18.22
N ARG A 138 -8.23 -7.93 -17.78
CA ARG A 138 -8.95 -9.21 -17.80
C ARG A 138 -9.09 -9.75 -19.21
N ALA A 139 -9.41 -8.91 -20.20
CA ALA A 139 -9.52 -9.32 -21.60
C ALA A 139 -8.18 -9.84 -22.15
N VAL A 140 -7.05 -9.31 -21.68
CA VAL A 140 -5.69 -9.75 -22.10
C VAL A 140 -5.23 -11.01 -21.36
N LEU A 141 -5.39 -11.05 -20.04
CA LEU A 141 -4.83 -12.12 -19.19
C LEU A 141 -5.76 -13.32 -18.99
N GLY A 142 -7.01 -13.22 -19.43
CA GLY A 142 -8.03 -14.25 -19.29
C GLY A 142 -8.50 -14.44 -17.83
N PRO A 143 -9.40 -15.40 -17.57
CA PRO A 143 -10.08 -15.54 -16.27
C PRO A 143 -9.19 -16.13 -15.15
N ALA A 144 -8.09 -16.80 -15.49
CA ALA A 144 -7.25 -17.50 -14.51
C ALA A 144 -6.43 -16.56 -13.63
N THR A 145 -5.99 -15.41 -14.17
CA THR A 145 -5.13 -14.46 -13.45
C THR A 145 -5.93 -13.67 -12.43
N LYS A 146 -5.49 -13.55 -11.17
CA LYS A 146 -6.13 -12.66 -10.19
C LYS A 146 -5.68 -11.22 -10.43
N ILE A 147 -6.62 -10.30 -10.61
CA ILE A 147 -6.31 -8.87 -10.82
C ILE A 147 -6.62 -8.12 -9.53
N SER A 148 -5.78 -7.16 -9.13
CA SER A 148 -6.05 -6.28 -8.00
C SER A 148 -5.26 -4.97 -8.11
N TYR A 149 -5.24 -4.17 -7.04
CA TYR A 149 -4.48 -2.95 -6.87
C TYR A 149 -3.77 -3.01 -5.50
N GLY A 150 -2.51 -2.60 -5.41
CA GLY A 150 -1.78 -2.50 -4.14
C GLY A 150 -2.09 -1.16 -3.47
N ALA A 151 -3.12 -1.12 -2.62
CA ALA A 151 -3.43 0.12 -1.91
C ALA A 151 -2.41 0.39 -0.82
N ASP A 152 -1.97 1.64 -0.70
CA ASP A 152 -1.10 2.06 0.40
C ASP A 152 -1.75 1.78 1.76
N TRP A 153 -0.94 1.46 2.78
CA TRP A 153 -1.38 1.19 4.16
C TRP A 153 -2.28 2.28 4.76
N SER A 154 -2.23 3.50 4.23
CA SER A 154 -3.02 4.65 4.65
C SER A 154 -3.98 5.17 3.55
N GLU A 155 -4.41 4.28 2.65
CA GLU A 155 -5.40 4.53 1.59
C GLU A 155 -6.53 3.50 1.56
N TRP A 156 -6.22 2.22 1.76
CA TRP A 156 -7.14 1.09 1.56
C TRP A 156 -8.48 1.22 2.32
N GLN A 157 -8.47 1.82 3.52
CA GLN A 157 -9.61 2.02 4.41
C GLN A 157 -10.47 3.26 4.08
N GLY A 158 -10.20 3.95 2.98
CA GLY A 158 -10.97 5.11 2.55
C GLY A 158 -10.29 6.47 2.79
N LEU A 159 -10.96 7.51 2.34
CA LEU A 159 -10.55 8.91 2.36
C LEU A 159 -11.26 9.64 3.51
N THR A 160 -10.51 10.23 4.42
CA THR A 160 -11.02 11.29 5.31
C THR A 160 -10.64 12.63 4.68
N ALA A 161 -11.65 13.42 4.32
CA ALA A 161 -11.50 14.75 3.73
C ALA A 161 -12.22 15.79 4.61
N ALA A 162 -12.05 17.09 4.30
CA ALA A 162 -12.70 18.16 5.05
C ALA A 162 -14.24 18.02 5.08
N ASP A 163 -14.80 17.41 4.03
CA ASP A 163 -16.22 17.22 3.81
C ASP A 163 -16.71 15.81 4.18
N GLY A 164 -15.94 15.01 4.91
CA GLY A 164 -16.41 13.73 5.44
C GLY A 164 -15.49 12.55 5.21
N LYS A 165 -16.04 11.34 5.41
CA LYS A 165 -15.35 10.06 5.24
C LYS A 165 -15.96 9.26 4.09
N TYR A 166 -15.12 8.78 3.18
CA TYR A 166 -15.54 8.10 1.97
C TYR A 166 -14.77 6.80 1.75
N PHE A 167 -15.45 5.68 1.53
CA PHE A 167 -14.85 4.43 1.12
C PHE A 167 -14.62 4.40 -0.39
N HIS A 168 -13.84 5.38 -0.88
CA HIS A 168 -13.64 5.66 -2.30
C HIS A 168 -13.18 4.46 -3.15
N LEU A 169 -12.50 3.46 -2.57
CA LEU A 169 -12.04 2.26 -3.27
C LEU A 169 -13.07 1.13 -3.32
N ASP A 170 -14.17 1.21 -2.57
CA ASP A 170 -15.19 0.15 -2.54
C ASP A 170 -15.76 -0.20 -3.91
N PRO A 171 -16.01 0.74 -4.84
CA PRO A 171 -16.41 0.39 -6.20
C PRO A 171 -15.37 -0.48 -6.94
N LEU A 172 -14.07 -0.27 -6.69
CA LEU A 172 -13.01 -1.12 -7.25
C LEU A 172 -12.99 -2.47 -6.54
N TRP A 173 -13.04 -2.48 -5.21
CA TRP A 173 -13.06 -3.71 -4.43
C TRP A 173 -14.28 -4.58 -4.69
N ALA A 174 -15.43 -4.00 -5.01
CA ALA A 174 -16.64 -4.72 -5.40
C ALA A 174 -16.58 -5.27 -6.84
N ASP A 175 -15.75 -4.70 -7.73
CA ASP A 175 -15.73 -5.07 -9.15
C ASP A 175 -15.34 -6.53 -9.40
N ASP A 176 -16.11 -7.27 -10.21
CA ASP A 176 -15.90 -8.70 -10.46
C ASP A 176 -14.55 -9.03 -11.11
N ASN A 177 -13.90 -8.06 -11.77
CA ASN A 177 -12.57 -8.27 -12.31
C ASN A 177 -11.50 -8.36 -11.22
N ILE A 178 -11.76 -7.76 -10.04
CA ILE A 178 -10.85 -7.72 -8.91
C ILE A 178 -11.00 -8.99 -8.07
N GLY A 179 -9.92 -9.77 -7.99
CA GLY A 179 -9.93 -11.09 -7.36
C GLY A 179 -9.63 -11.10 -5.86
N PHE A 180 -9.04 -10.03 -5.33
CA PHE A 180 -8.69 -9.87 -3.91
C PHE A 180 -8.48 -8.38 -3.60
N ILE A 181 -8.50 -8.01 -2.33
CA ILE A 181 -8.16 -6.66 -1.85
C ILE A 181 -6.66 -6.62 -1.56
N GLY A 182 -5.90 -5.81 -2.30
CA GLY A 182 -4.47 -5.69 -2.14
C GLY A 182 -4.10 -4.53 -1.21
N ILE A 183 -3.26 -4.81 -0.21
CA ILE A 183 -2.78 -3.80 0.75
C ILE A 183 -1.26 -3.90 0.85
N ASP A 184 -0.56 -2.79 0.62
CA ASP A 184 0.84 -2.63 0.98
C ASP A 184 0.86 -2.30 2.48
N GLN A 185 0.94 -3.33 3.33
CA GLN A 185 0.66 -3.23 4.77
C GLN A 185 1.92 -2.90 5.57
N TYR A 186 2.02 -1.63 5.93
CA TYR A 186 3.14 -1.05 6.68
C TYR A 186 2.70 -0.28 7.93
N ALA A 187 1.52 -0.60 8.49
CA ALA A 187 1.02 0.04 9.70
C ALA A 187 1.95 -0.18 10.92
N PRO A 188 2.00 0.75 11.89
CA PRO A 188 2.78 0.61 13.11
C PRO A 188 2.52 -0.69 13.87
N LEU A 189 3.58 -1.32 14.37
CA LEU A 189 3.58 -2.58 15.12
C LEU A 189 4.19 -2.43 16.53
N SER A 190 4.51 -1.21 16.94
CA SER A 190 5.20 -0.89 18.20
C SER A 190 5.09 0.63 18.46
N ASP A 191 5.26 1.04 19.71
CA ASP A 191 5.48 2.43 20.14
C ASP A 191 6.62 2.47 21.18
N TRP A 192 7.61 1.60 21.01
CA TRP A 192 8.72 1.44 21.94
C TRP A 192 9.61 2.69 22.01
N ARG A 193 10.15 2.97 23.20
CA ARG A 193 10.99 4.15 23.51
C ARG A 193 12.23 3.74 24.30
N ASP A 194 13.19 4.65 24.42
CA ASP A 194 14.36 4.43 25.27
C ASP A 194 14.04 4.77 26.73
N GLY A 195 14.84 4.23 27.64
CA GLY A 195 14.68 4.44 29.08
C GLY A 195 13.64 3.51 29.72
N PHE A 196 13.30 3.81 30.97
CA PHE A 196 12.38 3.00 31.79
C PHE A 196 11.01 3.67 32.00
N ASP A 197 10.84 4.89 31.51
CA ASP A 197 9.64 5.71 31.70
C ASP A 197 8.88 5.82 30.38
N HIS A 198 8.25 4.72 29.98
CA HIS A 198 7.34 4.70 28.84
C HIS A 198 6.20 3.68 29.04
N ALA A 199 5.05 3.96 28.43
CA ALA A 199 3.80 3.24 28.65
C ALA A 199 3.90 1.75 28.29
N ASP A 200 4.66 1.36 27.28
CA ASP A 200 4.79 -0.05 26.86
C ASP A 200 5.54 -0.88 27.91
N LEU A 201 6.60 -0.34 28.51
CA LEU A 201 7.29 -1.01 29.62
C LEU A 201 6.42 -1.02 30.87
N ALA A 202 5.72 0.08 31.17
CA ALA A 202 4.76 0.15 32.27
C ALA A 202 3.59 -0.84 32.11
N ALA A 203 3.22 -1.18 30.86
CA ALA A 203 2.25 -2.22 30.53
C ALA A 203 2.81 -3.66 30.64
N GLY A 204 4.08 -3.82 31.02
CA GLY A 204 4.71 -5.11 31.32
C GLY A 204 5.50 -5.73 30.16
N TRP A 205 5.67 -5.03 29.04
CA TRP A 205 6.51 -5.51 27.93
C TRP A 205 8.00 -5.28 28.23
N ASN A 206 8.83 -6.29 28.00
CA ASN A 206 10.24 -6.25 28.41
C ASN A 206 11.21 -5.93 27.27
N SER A 207 10.75 -5.94 26.02
CA SER A 207 11.59 -5.67 24.87
C SER A 207 10.78 -5.32 23.62
N ARG A 208 11.29 -4.38 22.83
CA ARG A 208 10.84 -4.11 21.46
C ARG A 208 10.93 -5.32 20.52
N HIS A 209 11.82 -6.26 20.82
CA HIS A 209 12.03 -7.48 20.03
C HIS A 209 11.11 -8.63 20.44
N ASP A 210 10.30 -8.46 21.48
CA ASP A 210 9.34 -9.46 21.92
C ASP A 210 8.25 -9.66 20.86
N ARG A 211 8.14 -10.89 20.34
CA ARG A 211 7.13 -11.21 19.32
C ARG A 211 5.72 -11.10 19.85
N ALA A 212 5.49 -11.34 21.14
CA ALA A 212 4.17 -11.19 21.74
C ALA A 212 3.76 -9.71 21.80
N TYR A 213 4.72 -8.81 22.10
CA TYR A 213 4.50 -7.36 22.06
C TYR A 213 4.13 -6.89 20.64
N ILE A 214 4.93 -7.29 19.65
CA ILE A 214 4.67 -6.94 18.26
C ILE A 214 3.32 -7.51 17.80
N ALA A 215 3.02 -8.76 18.13
CA ALA A 215 1.77 -9.41 17.75
C ALA A 215 0.54 -8.74 18.38
N ALA A 216 0.65 -8.26 19.63
CA ALA A 216 -0.42 -7.50 20.30
C ALA A 216 -0.72 -6.17 19.60
N ASN A 217 0.23 -5.62 18.84
CA ASN A 217 0.07 -4.38 18.08
C ASN A 217 -0.40 -4.60 16.63
N ILE A 218 -0.66 -5.83 16.18
CA ILE A 218 -1.18 -6.07 14.82
C ILE A 218 -2.64 -5.60 14.71
N GLU A 219 -3.48 -6.00 15.68
CA GLU A 219 -4.86 -5.53 15.84
C GLU A 219 -5.00 -4.79 17.19
N GLY A 220 -4.07 -3.87 17.48
CA GLY A 220 -4.01 -3.07 18.71
C GLY A 220 -2.96 -1.96 18.64
N GLY A 221 -2.89 -1.07 19.64
CA GLY A 221 -1.92 0.02 19.69
C GLY A 221 -2.21 1.20 18.75
N GLU A 222 -1.17 1.88 18.28
CA GLU A 222 -1.29 3.06 17.41
C GLU A 222 -2.07 2.73 16.13
N ASN A 223 -3.02 3.60 15.75
CA ASN A 223 -3.93 3.45 14.61
C ASN A 223 -4.96 2.31 14.73
N PHE A 224 -5.13 1.73 15.91
CA PHE A 224 -6.20 0.79 16.23
C PHE A 224 -6.91 1.15 17.54
N ASP A 225 -6.20 1.13 18.66
CA ASP A 225 -6.76 1.51 19.97
C ASP A 225 -6.75 3.02 20.16
N TRP A 226 -5.70 3.68 19.67
CA TRP A 226 -5.44 5.09 19.90
C TRP A 226 -4.60 5.73 18.78
N PHE A 227 -4.51 7.06 18.78
CA PHE A 227 -3.64 7.86 17.92
C PHE A 227 -2.97 9.00 18.72
N TYR A 228 -1.95 9.63 18.12
CA TYR A 228 -1.38 10.88 18.62
C TYR A 228 -1.97 12.07 17.87
N ALA A 229 -2.54 13.04 18.57
CA ALA A 229 -3.15 14.22 17.94
C ALA A 229 -2.12 15.27 17.50
N SER A 230 -0.90 15.21 18.05
CA SER A 230 0.20 16.10 17.72
C SER A 230 1.55 15.44 17.98
N ASP A 231 2.63 16.05 17.48
CA ASP A 231 4.00 15.62 17.81
C ASP A 231 4.32 15.81 19.30
N ALA A 232 3.72 16.81 19.95
CA ALA A 232 3.85 17.00 21.39
C ALA A 232 3.19 15.85 22.18
N ASP A 233 2.01 15.42 21.75
CA ASP A 233 1.34 14.23 22.33
C ASP A 233 2.15 12.97 22.07
N ARG A 234 2.72 12.83 20.86
CA ARG A 234 3.63 11.73 20.57
C ARG A 234 4.83 11.75 21.50
N ALA A 235 5.48 12.89 21.71
CA ALA A 235 6.64 13.01 22.60
C ALA A 235 6.28 12.67 24.06
N ALA A 236 5.15 13.18 24.55
CA ALA A 236 4.64 12.92 25.90
C ALA A 236 3.92 11.57 26.06
N GLN A 237 3.80 10.79 24.98
CA GLN A 237 3.07 9.52 24.93
C GLN A 237 1.58 9.63 25.32
N VAL A 238 0.94 10.77 25.01
CA VAL A 238 -0.50 11.02 25.23
C VAL A 238 -1.31 10.31 24.14
N ARG A 239 -1.82 9.13 24.47
CA ARG A 239 -2.57 8.25 23.55
C ARG A 239 -4.06 8.58 23.57
N THR A 240 -4.58 9.15 22.48
CA THR A 240 -6.00 9.48 22.34
C THR A 240 -6.80 8.29 21.81
N PRO A 241 -7.80 7.75 22.52
CA PRO A 241 -8.58 6.60 22.07
C PRO A 241 -9.28 6.84 20.73
N ILE A 242 -9.34 5.81 19.89
CA ILE A 242 -10.13 5.82 18.64
C ILE A 242 -11.52 5.26 18.94
N THR A 243 -12.53 6.13 18.88
CA THR A 243 -13.94 5.79 19.10
C THR A 243 -14.82 6.28 17.97
N ASP A 244 -16.02 5.71 17.87
CA ASP A 244 -17.03 6.17 16.91
C ASP A 244 -18.41 6.30 17.55
N VAL A 245 -19.17 7.31 17.14
CA VAL A 245 -20.53 7.58 17.65
C VAL A 245 -21.55 6.51 17.29
N HIS A 246 -21.32 5.71 16.24
CA HIS A 246 -22.17 4.60 15.84
C HIS A 246 -21.64 3.24 16.30
N GLY A 247 -20.56 3.21 17.10
CA GLY A 247 -19.88 1.97 17.45
C GLY A 247 -19.06 1.37 16.29
N GLU A 248 -18.89 2.10 15.20
CA GLU A 248 -18.15 1.67 14.00
C GLU A 248 -16.70 2.19 14.03
N ALA A 249 -15.98 1.96 15.13
CA ALA A 249 -14.63 2.50 15.30
C ALA A 249 -13.66 2.08 14.18
N PHE A 250 -13.92 0.93 13.52
CA PHE A 250 -13.15 0.46 12.37
C PHE A 250 -13.04 1.49 11.24
N VAL A 251 -14.01 2.41 11.11
CA VAL A 251 -14.01 3.49 10.11
C VAL A 251 -12.80 4.43 10.30
N TRP A 252 -12.31 4.57 11.54
CA TRP A 252 -11.25 5.50 11.93
C TRP A 252 -9.91 4.81 12.19
N ARG A 253 -9.90 3.48 12.29
CA ARG A 253 -8.72 2.69 12.61
C ARG A 253 -7.96 2.32 11.34
N ALA A 254 -6.85 3.01 11.09
CA ALA A 254 -6.08 2.85 9.85
C ALA A 254 -5.45 1.45 9.64
N LYS A 255 -5.49 0.57 10.65
CA LYS A 255 -5.05 -0.83 10.52
C LYS A 255 -6.09 -1.87 10.93
N ASP A 256 -7.36 -1.50 11.12
CA ASP A 256 -8.44 -2.44 11.47
C ASP A 256 -8.96 -3.20 10.25
N ILE A 257 -8.11 -4.09 9.74
CA ILE A 257 -8.38 -4.88 8.53
C ILE A 257 -9.61 -5.78 8.72
N ARG A 258 -9.78 -6.34 9.91
CA ARG A 258 -10.94 -7.18 10.23
C ARG A 258 -12.22 -6.37 10.28
N GLY A 259 -12.20 -5.24 10.97
CA GLY A 259 -13.36 -4.34 11.05
C GLY A 259 -13.81 -3.90 9.67
N PHE A 260 -12.89 -3.48 8.79
CA PHE A 260 -13.20 -3.21 7.39
C PHE A 260 -13.77 -4.45 6.66
N TRP A 261 -13.12 -5.61 6.78
CA TRP A 261 -13.53 -6.79 6.03
C TRP A 261 -14.90 -7.34 6.43
N GLU A 262 -15.27 -7.25 7.71
CA GLU A 262 -16.47 -7.88 8.26
C GLU A 262 -17.72 -6.99 8.28
N ASN A 263 -17.60 -5.67 8.07
CA ASN A 263 -18.71 -4.74 8.23
C ASN A 263 -19.17 -4.12 6.92
N ALA A 264 -20.45 -3.73 6.87
CA ALA A 264 -20.96 -2.92 5.77
C ALA A 264 -20.36 -1.52 5.85
N HIS A 265 -19.95 -0.98 4.72
CA HIS A 265 -19.36 0.35 4.65
C HIS A 265 -20.44 1.38 4.35
N HIS A 266 -20.43 2.48 5.09
CA HIS A 266 -21.32 3.61 4.87
C HIS A 266 -20.49 4.87 4.81
N ASP A 267 -20.54 5.55 3.67
CA ASP A 267 -19.94 6.88 3.54
C ASP A 267 -20.53 7.83 4.58
N ARG A 268 -19.76 8.86 4.94
CA ARG A 268 -20.15 9.88 5.90
C ARG A 268 -19.92 11.28 5.32
N PRO A 269 -20.64 11.67 4.24
CA PRO A 269 -20.59 13.03 3.72
C PRO A 269 -21.06 14.02 4.79
N ASP A 270 -20.38 15.16 4.89
CA ASP A 270 -20.59 16.16 5.94
C ASP A 270 -20.61 15.52 7.34
N TRP A 271 -19.78 14.49 7.52
CA TRP A 271 -19.62 13.72 8.75
C TRP A 271 -20.88 12.96 9.21
N THR A 272 -21.87 12.82 8.32
CA THR A 272 -23.15 12.16 8.61
C THR A 272 -23.23 10.81 7.89
N ARG A 273 -23.39 9.73 8.66
CA ARG A 273 -23.48 8.36 8.12
C ARG A 273 -24.64 8.20 7.13
N SER A 274 -24.31 7.82 5.89
CA SER A 274 -25.29 7.52 4.84
C SER A 274 -26.15 6.32 5.24
N PRO A 275 -27.47 6.36 4.95
CA PRO A 275 -28.37 5.24 5.27
C PRO A 275 -28.09 4.01 4.41
N ALA A 276 -27.73 4.20 3.14
CA ALA A 276 -27.34 3.12 2.24
C ALA A 276 -25.85 2.80 2.40
N PRO A 277 -25.47 1.50 2.37
CA PRO A 277 -24.07 1.12 2.31
C PRO A 277 -23.50 1.36 0.90
N THR A 278 -22.17 1.37 0.82
CA THR A 278 -21.44 1.30 -0.46
C THR A 278 -21.66 -0.07 -1.13
N PRO A 279 -21.19 -0.26 -2.38
CA PRO A 279 -21.25 -1.56 -3.05
C PRO A 279 -20.38 -2.67 -2.41
N PHE A 280 -19.56 -2.37 -1.41
CA PHE A 280 -18.72 -3.38 -0.76
C PHE A 280 -19.58 -4.37 0.01
N VAL A 281 -19.43 -5.65 -0.32
CA VAL A 281 -20.10 -6.75 0.39
C VAL A 281 -19.15 -7.29 1.46
N PRO A 282 -19.56 -7.29 2.74
CA PRO A 282 -18.73 -7.82 3.81
C PRO A 282 -18.27 -9.25 3.52
N ARG A 283 -17.01 -9.53 3.82
CA ARG A 283 -16.38 -10.84 3.67
C ARG A 283 -16.35 -11.40 2.25
N SER A 284 -16.60 -10.57 1.24
CA SER A 284 -16.78 -11.03 -0.16
C SER A 284 -15.50 -11.47 -0.85
N LYS A 285 -14.35 -10.89 -0.50
CA LYS A 285 -13.05 -11.18 -1.12
C LYS A 285 -11.96 -11.39 -0.07
N PRO A 286 -10.96 -12.23 -0.35
CA PRO A 286 -9.78 -12.32 0.51
C PRO A 286 -8.94 -11.04 0.39
N ILE A 287 -8.13 -10.80 1.40
CA ILE A 287 -7.13 -9.74 1.46
C ILE A 287 -5.76 -10.38 1.26
N ARG A 288 -4.93 -9.77 0.43
CA ARG A 288 -3.51 -10.11 0.27
C ARG A 288 -2.68 -8.91 0.67
N PHE A 289 -1.63 -9.15 1.46
CA PHE A 289 -0.63 -8.12 1.67
C PHE A 289 0.33 -8.14 0.49
N THR A 290 0.07 -7.25 -0.46
CA THR A 290 0.84 -7.08 -1.70
C THR A 290 2.24 -6.59 -1.42
N GLU A 291 2.43 -5.95 -0.26
CA GLU A 291 3.71 -5.75 0.39
C GLU A 291 3.56 -5.81 1.92
N ILE A 292 4.61 -6.30 2.58
CA ILE A 292 4.89 -6.10 4.01
C ILE A 292 6.39 -5.91 4.17
N GLY A 293 6.80 -5.23 5.23
CA GLY A 293 8.22 -5.16 5.57
C GLY A 293 8.44 -4.33 6.80
N VAL A 294 9.64 -4.45 7.37
CA VAL A 294 10.13 -3.58 8.45
C VAL A 294 11.57 -3.20 8.10
N PRO A 295 11.94 -1.90 8.16
CA PRO A 295 13.32 -1.51 7.93
C PRO A 295 14.21 -2.09 9.02
N ALA A 296 15.40 -2.56 8.64
CA ALA A 296 16.34 -3.15 9.60
C ALA A 296 17.12 -2.10 10.37
N ILE A 297 16.38 -1.32 11.14
CA ILE A 297 16.82 -0.15 11.88
C ILE A 297 16.20 -0.16 13.28
N ASP A 298 16.90 0.43 14.25
CA ASP A 298 16.45 0.62 15.62
C ASP A 298 14.98 1.07 15.65
N LYS A 299 14.13 0.32 16.36
CA LYS A 299 12.68 0.61 16.47
C LYS A 299 11.95 0.65 15.11
N GLY A 300 12.42 -0.09 14.11
CA GLY A 300 11.78 -0.22 12.78
C GLY A 300 10.29 -0.56 12.84
N ALA A 301 9.87 -1.35 13.83
CA ALA A 301 8.47 -1.71 14.04
C ALA A 301 7.57 -0.53 14.46
N ASN A 302 8.13 0.61 14.93
CA ASN A 302 7.35 1.80 15.26
C ASN A 302 6.72 2.43 14.02
N ALA A 303 7.39 2.35 12.87
CA ALA A 303 6.87 2.85 11.61
C ALA A 303 7.42 1.99 10.45
N PRO A 304 6.83 0.81 10.20
CA PRO A 304 7.29 -0.10 9.14
C PRO A 304 7.32 0.54 7.74
N ASN A 305 6.55 1.59 7.52
CA ASN A 305 6.44 2.31 6.26
C ASN A 305 7.63 3.23 5.95
N VAL A 306 8.39 3.66 6.97
CA VAL A 306 9.47 4.61 6.75
C VAL A 306 10.69 3.91 6.15
N PHE A 307 11.41 4.63 5.32
CA PHE A 307 12.63 4.17 4.69
C PHE A 307 13.72 5.23 4.86
N PHE A 308 14.96 4.76 4.86
CA PHE A 308 16.14 5.62 4.83
C PHE A 308 16.67 5.66 3.40
N ASP A 309 16.75 6.86 2.83
CA ASP A 309 17.40 7.12 1.55
C ASP A 309 17.90 8.58 1.50
N ALA A 310 19.20 8.79 1.60
CA ALA A 310 19.78 10.13 1.75
C ALA A 310 19.42 11.10 0.60
N LYS A 311 19.02 10.60 -0.57
CA LYS A 311 18.58 11.45 -1.70
C LYS A 311 17.12 11.88 -1.61
N SER A 312 16.28 11.13 -0.89
CA SER A 312 14.83 11.32 -0.91
C SER A 312 14.39 12.39 0.07
N SER A 313 13.47 13.25 -0.37
CA SER A 313 12.77 14.20 0.50
C SER A 313 11.89 13.51 1.56
N GLU A 314 11.56 12.24 1.37
CA GLU A 314 10.71 11.45 2.29
C GLU A 314 11.53 10.49 3.17
N SER A 315 12.86 10.58 3.16
CA SER A 315 13.71 9.77 4.02
C SER A 315 13.53 10.15 5.48
N GLN A 316 13.14 9.17 6.31
CA GLN A 316 12.89 9.35 7.73
C GLN A 316 13.37 8.15 8.54
N LEU A 317 13.63 8.40 9.83
CA LEU A 317 13.83 7.33 10.80
C LEU A 317 12.50 7.01 11.48
N PRO A 318 12.28 5.76 11.93
CA PRO A 318 11.12 5.46 12.76
C PRO A 318 11.09 6.36 14.01
N PRO A 319 9.91 6.67 14.55
CA PRO A 319 9.78 7.47 15.75
C PRO A 319 10.66 6.94 16.89
N PHE A 320 11.44 7.85 17.49
CA PHE A 320 12.38 7.58 18.59
C PHE A 320 13.56 6.66 18.25
N SER A 321 13.74 6.29 16.98
CA SER A 321 14.87 5.49 16.52
C SER A 321 16.20 6.22 16.69
N SER A 322 17.23 5.50 17.12
CA SER A 322 18.62 5.98 17.07
C SER A 322 19.22 5.95 15.66
N GLY A 323 18.54 5.32 14.69
CA GLY A 323 19.03 5.11 13.33
C GLY A 323 20.06 3.99 13.18
N ALA A 324 20.44 3.32 14.27
CA ALA A 324 21.35 2.18 14.24
C ALA A 324 20.73 0.99 13.49
N ARG A 325 21.56 0.18 12.82
CA ARG A 325 21.11 -1.06 12.17
C ARG A 325 20.61 -2.06 13.21
N ASP A 326 19.44 -2.65 12.96
CA ASP A 326 18.83 -3.67 13.81
C ASP A 326 18.17 -4.75 12.94
N ASP A 327 18.87 -5.85 12.71
CA ASP A 327 18.37 -6.97 11.90
C ASP A 327 17.31 -7.77 12.66
N LEU A 328 17.45 -7.81 13.99
CA LEU A 328 16.59 -8.61 14.84
C LEU A 328 15.17 -8.05 14.84
N ILE A 329 14.97 -6.73 14.87
CA ILE A 329 13.62 -6.16 14.83
C ILE A 329 12.90 -6.45 13.52
N GLN A 330 13.59 -6.37 12.38
CA GLN A 330 13.02 -6.75 11.07
C GLN A 330 12.56 -8.21 11.11
N ARG A 331 13.45 -9.13 11.52
CA ARG A 331 13.12 -10.54 11.60
C ARG A 331 11.96 -10.83 12.55
N ARG A 332 11.97 -10.24 13.75
CA ARG A 332 10.94 -10.47 14.78
C ARG A 332 9.58 -9.97 14.34
N ALA A 333 9.53 -8.83 13.66
CA ALA A 333 8.28 -8.30 13.15
C ALA A 333 7.68 -9.17 12.04
N LEU A 334 8.50 -9.61 11.08
CA LEU A 334 8.06 -10.52 10.03
C LEU A 334 7.59 -11.87 10.60
N GLU A 335 8.32 -12.44 11.57
CA GLU A 335 7.92 -13.67 12.27
C GLU A 335 6.57 -13.48 12.99
N ALA A 336 6.36 -12.35 13.68
CA ALA A 336 5.13 -12.07 14.41
C ALA A 336 3.93 -11.90 13.47
N VAL A 337 4.05 -11.10 12.40
CA VAL A 337 2.99 -10.90 11.40
C VAL A 337 2.61 -12.22 10.73
N HIS A 338 3.61 -13.02 10.35
CA HIS A 338 3.37 -14.31 9.71
C HIS A 338 2.66 -15.30 10.64
N ALA A 339 3.10 -15.41 11.90
CA ALA A 339 2.49 -16.29 12.89
C ALA A 339 1.05 -15.86 13.21
N TYR A 340 0.80 -14.56 13.37
CA TYR A 340 -0.51 -14.01 13.72
C TYR A 340 -1.58 -14.35 12.69
N TRP A 341 -1.33 -14.07 11.41
CA TRP A 341 -2.35 -14.28 10.37
C TRP A 341 -2.50 -15.75 9.95
N ARG A 342 -1.56 -16.62 10.34
CA ARG A 342 -1.70 -18.07 10.19
C ARG A 342 -2.55 -18.73 11.27
N ASP A 343 -2.71 -18.09 12.43
CA ASP A 343 -3.58 -18.58 13.48
C ASP A 343 -5.05 -18.52 13.03
N PRO A 344 -5.75 -19.65 12.88
CA PRO A 344 -7.17 -19.67 12.50
C PRO A 344 -8.09 -18.94 13.48
N ALA A 345 -7.68 -18.78 14.75
CA ALA A 345 -8.43 -17.99 15.74
C ALA A 345 -8.33 -16.48 15.48
N LYS A 346 -7.27 -16.04 14.80
CA LYS A 346 -7.07 -14.65 14.37
C LYS A 346 -7.42 -14.42 12.91
N ASN A 347 -7.63 -15.44 12.10
CA ASN A 347 -7.95 -15.25 10.69
C ASN A 347 -9.30 -15.90 10.35
N PRO A 348 -10.40 -15.13 10.33
CA PRO A 348 -11.75 -15.65 10.23
C PRO A 348 -12.02 -16.26 8.85
N LEU A 349 -12.93 -17.24 8.80
CA LEU A 349 -13.36 -17.89 7.56
C LEU A 349 -14.53 -17.11 6.94
N SER A 350 -14.47 -16.86 5.64
CA SER A 350 -15.61 -16.36 4.88
C SER A 350 -16.55 -17.50 4.51
N SER A 351 -17.83 -17.33 4.82
CA SER A 351 -18.89 -18.19 4.26
C SER A 351 -19.17 -17.91 2.78
N VAL A 352 -18.70 -16.79 2.23
CA VAL A 352 -18.96 -16.40 0.82
C VAL A 352 -18.09 -17.17 -0.16
N TYR A 353 -16.78 -17.27 0.13
CA TYR A 353 -15.82 -17.95 -0.76
C TYR A 353 -15.10 -19.14 -0.11
N GLY A 354 -15.42 -19.48 1.15
CA GLY A 354 -14.88 -20.64 1.84
C GLY A 354 -13.40 -20.56 2.22
N GLY A 355 -12.78 -19.38 2.14
CA GLY A 355 -11.38 -19.13 2.50
C GLY A 355 -11.23 -18.14 3.66
N ARG A 356 -9.98 -17.91 4.07
CA ARG A 356 -9.62 -17.03 5.20
C ARG A 356 -9.54 -15.57 4.76
N MET A 357 -9.88 -14.64 5.66
CA MET A 357 -9.82 -13.18 5.42
C MET A 357 -8.47 -12.73 4.86
N ILE A 358 -7.37 -13.05 5.55
CA ILE A 358 -6.03 -12.84 5.03
C ILE A 358 -5.57 -14.13 4.34
N ASP A 359 -5.14 -14.04 3.09
CA ASP A 359 -4.46 -15.13 2.39
C ASP A 359 -3.02 -15.23 2.90
N ALA A 360 -2.81 -16.01 3.97
CA ALA A 360 -1.54 -16.10 4.70
C ALA A 360 -0.41 -16.81 3.91
N ASP A 361 -0.73 -17.40 2.76
CA ASP A 361 0.27 -17.91 1.80
C ASP A 361 0.67 -16.84 0.76
N ARG A 362 0.09 -15.64 0.85
CA ARG A 362 0.30 -14.50 -0.07
C ARG A 362 0.58 -13.21 0.70
N LEU A 363 1.59 -13.30 1.56
CA LEU A 363 2.21 -12.17 2.26
C LEU A 363 3.55 -11.87 1.58
N TYR A 364 3.63 -10.80 0.80
CA TYR A 364 4.80 -10.50 -0.02
C TYR A 364 5.78 -9.60 0.74
N VAL A 365 6.92 -10.16 1.16
CA VAL A 365 7.91 -9.41 1.93
C VAL A 365 8.77 -8.55 1.01
N TYR A 366 8.73 -7.24 1.24
CA TYR A 366 9.60 -6.25 0.61
C TYR A 366 10.90 -6.15 1.44
N ALA A 367 12.11 -6.30 0.89
CA ALA A 367 12.39 -6.72 -0.49
C ALA A 367 13.52 -7.75 -0.57
N PHE A 368 13.37 -8.67 -1.51
CA PHE A 368 14.47 -9.48 -2.02
C PHE A 368 14.91 -8.93 -3.38
N ASP A 369 16.16 -8.51 -3.46
CA ASP A 369 16.68 -7.84 -4.65
C ASP A 369 17.36 -8.81 -5.61
N ALA A 370 17.28 -8.45 -6.90
CA ALA A 370 17.87 -9.24 -7.97
C ALA A 370 19.40 -9.15 -8.00
N ARG A 371 20.01 -8.08 -7.47
CA ARG A 371 21.46 -7.96 -7.34
C ARG A 371 21.94 -8.95 -6.27
N PRO A 372 22.94 -9.79 -6.59
CA PRO A 372 23.36 -10.85 -5.68
C PRO A 372 24.08 -10.28 -4.45
N PHE A 373 23.79 -10.85 -3.27
CA PHE A 373 24.62 -10.67 -2.09
C PHE A 373 25.88 -11.57 -2.19
N PRO A 374 27.07 -11.16 -1.71
CA PRO A 374 27.37 -9.89 -1.02
C PRO A 374 27.70 -8.76 -1.98
N PHE A 375 27.65 -8.99 -3.30
CA PHE A 375 27.99 -7.96 -4.28
C PHE A 375 27.20 -6.71 -3.94
N PHE A 376 25.87 -6.72 -3.98
CA PHE A 376 25.08 -5.66 -3.34
C PHE A 376 24.99 -5.94 -1.83
N PRO A 377 25.42 -5.01 -0.96
CA PRO A 377 25.84 -3.62 -1.23
C PRO A 377 27.36 -3.37 -1.36
N ALA A 378 28.24 -4.39 -1.27
CA ALA A 378 29.70 -4.22 -1.22
C ALA A 378 30.35 -3.44 -2.39
N ARG A 379 29.82 -3.51 -3.62
CA ARG A 379 30.26 -2.71 -4.79
C ARG A 379 29.47 -1.41 -4.94
N GLY A 380 29.52 -0.55 -3.93
CA GLY A 380 28.96 0.81 -3.98
C GLY A 380 29.55 1.71 -5.09
N ASP A 381 30.70 1.32 -5.65
CA ASP A 381 31.27 1.94 -6.86
C ASP A 381 30.44 1.67 -8.13
N ILE A 382 29.60 0.63 -8.13
CA ILE A 382 28.70 0.26 -9.24
C ILE A 382 27.27 0.75 -8.99
N TRP A 383 26.76 0.66 -7.76
CA TRP A 383 25.36 1.02 -7.46
C TRP A 383 25.25 2.31 -6.66
N GLY A 384 24.36 3.19 -7.11
CA GLY A 384 24.12 4.50 -6.47
C GLY A 384 23.36 4.46 -5.14
N ASP A 385 22.88 3.30 -4.69
CA ASP A 385 21.97 3.14 -3.54
C ASP A 385 22.47 2.11 -2.49
N ALA A 386 23.75 1.73 -2.55
CA ALA A 386 24.33 0.72 -1.65
C ALA A 386 24.18 1.08 -0.15
N GLU A 387 24.23 2.36 0.19
CA GLU A 387 24.09 2.86 1.57
C GLU A 387 22.73 2.58 2.19
N ASN A 388 21.70 2.41 1.35
CA ASN A 388 20.32 2.18 1.80
C ASN A 388 20.15 0.74 2.30
N TRP A 389 20.97 -0.21 1.82
CA TRP A 389 20.85 -1.62 2.20
C TRP A 389 20.92 -1.80 3.72
N ALA A 390 21.82 -1.10 4.41
CA ALA A 390 22.09 -1.33 5.84
C ALA A 390 20.88 -1.06 6.73
N ARG A 391 19.99 -0.15 6.32
CA ARG A 391 18.87 0.37 7.13
C ARG A 391 17.49 0.20 6.47
N GLY A 392 17.43 -0.19 5.20
CA GLY A 392 16.19 -0.44 4.48
C GLY A 392 15.60 -1.83 4.75
N HIS A 393 14.57 -2.16 3.98
CA HIS A 393 13.79 -3.40 4.10
C HIS A 393 14.43 -4.63 3.44
N TRP A 394 15.66 -4.51 2.95
CA TRP A 394 16.35 -5.53 2.16
C TRP A 394 16.63 -6.79 2.98
N LEU A 395 16.23 -7.95 2.43
CA LEU A 395 16.41 -9.26 3.06
C LEU A 395 17.73 -9.95 2.66
N ASN A 396 18.31 -9.56 1.52
CA ASN A 396 19.49 -10.24 0.99
C ASN A 396 20.64 -10.23 2.02
N GLY A 397 21.00 -11.41 2.53
CA GLY A 397 22.06 -11.58 3.53
C GLY A 397 21.64 -11.45 5.00
N ARG A 398 20.34 -11.43 5.31
CA ARG A 398 19.78 -11.32 6.67
C ARG A 398 18.94 -12.52 7.09
#